data_AF-A0A7X9B2W6-F1
#
_entry.id   AF-A0A7X9B2W6-F1
#
_cell.length_a   1.000
_cell.length_b   1.000
_cell.length_c   1.000
_cell.angle_alpha   90.00
_cell.angle_beta   90.00
_cell.angle_gamma   90.00
#
_symmetry.space_group_name_H-M   'P 1'
#
loop_
_entity.id
_entity.type
_entity.pdbx_description
1 polymer ?
#
loop_
_entity_poly.entity_id
_entity_poly.type
_entity_poly.pdbx_seq_one_letter_code
_entity_poly.pdbx_strand_id
1 'polypeptide(L)'
;MKSLLIVTLTVLMATSAQAADKVIASTFGFNAENATTCLQQAIASGAKTVVVDNTGHDWIVGPITLRSDLELVFADGVVVRALPGVFHRLTEALFAAQDCRNLTLRGEGLARLVMNKSDYQDASRYKRSEWRHLITIRGCENVRIEQLTLESSGGDGIYIGSTRAMPGCKNVLINAITARDQHRQGISVISAEKLRISNSSFNGTKGTAPAAGIDFEPNSAREWLDDCVVENCEFNDNAGAGMTLYLNQLNAESRPIVVLIKNCRMTGNAQNFSVSTSELSSVKGSLRLENCRLSGARHSEMGIRNQQEGGLDIVIADCVLDCRSSNSRGLNISSGSLNDVSGIRFTNLSILPGEHPPVSFQSSSGSGLKDLQGTINVAGQPFDLAAFIAANRPDEDLKQFKVATLDIKKLRPIGDSARNALPRCRFRHRNKFLQYVPGGRDLPLLFTARDVNNAPLKIKLAVRDSNNKTIDEFVITSSPFTYVAKAPVNDVWTFDFDSGTNTISLDYAAPGQAICADSPVGIFRSANHSFYFMVPAGVKDIAIKVAPAPNEPVSAALIDPAGKTVHAVDNTAGACILKHQREDAGKDEIWRLAFPYALEDYSFCLGAPLPPLVSTAPENLLILSP
;
A
#
# COMPACT_ATOMS: atom_id res chain seq x y z
N MET A 1 -60.18 62.59 -21.60
CA MET A 1 -58.77 62.88 -21.96
C MET A 1 -57.91 61.75 -21.43
N LYS A 2 -57.51 60.79 -22.28
CA LYS A 2 -56.64 59.67 -21.92
C LYS A 2 -55.28 59.92 -22.57
N SER A 3 -54.24 60.05 -21.75
CA SER A 3 -52.85 60.19 -22.19
C SER A 3 -52.32 58.85 -22.69
N LEU A 4 -51.75 58.85 -23.89
CA LEU A 4 -51.10 57.71 -24.53
C LEU A 4 -49.61 57.72 -24.12
N LEU A 5 -49.19 56.73 -23.32
CA LEU A 5 -47.78 56.52 -22.98
C LEU A 5 -47.15 55.59 -24.02
N ILE A 6 -46.22 56.10 -24.80
CA ILE A 6 -45.38 55.30 -25.72
C ILE A 6 -44.22 54.74 -24.89
N VAL A 7 -44.16 53.43 -24.73
CA VAL A 7 -43.00 52.72 -24.17
C VAL A 7 -42.18 52.19 -25.35
N THR A 8 -41.00 52.75 -25.54
CA THR A 8 -40.03 52.30 -26.56
C THR A 8 -39.27 51.10 -25.99
N LEU A 9 -39.49 49.92 -26.55
CA LEU A 9 -38.76 48.69 -26.21
C LEU A 9 -37.44 48.67 -26.98
N THR A 10 -36.31 48.92 -26.31
CA THR A 10 -34.98 48.77 -26.90
C THR A 10 -34.56 47.30 -26.81
N VAL A 11 -34.61 46.58 -27.92
CA VAL A 11 -34.07 45.22 -28.04
C VAL A 11 -32.55 45.34 -28.21
N LEU A 12 -31.78 45.01 -27.17
CA LEU A 12 -30.35 44.70 -27.32
C LEU A 12 -30.24 43.34 -28.03
N MET A 13 -29.88 43.35 -29.32
CA MET A 13 -29.37 42.14 -29.97
C MET A 13 -27.98 41.83 -29.41
N ALA A 14 -27.90 40.81 -28.56
CA ALA A 14 -26.64 40.16 -28.26
C ALA A 14 -26.18 39.43 -29.53
N THR A 15 -25.22 40.02 -30.25
CA THR A 15 -24.50 39.31 -31.29
C THR A 15 -23.66 38.22 -30.61
N SER A 16 -24.10 36.97 -30.73
CA SER A 16 -23.24 35.82 -30.46
C SER A 16 -22.14 35.81 -31.50
N ALA A 17 -21.00 36.43 -31.17
CA ALA A 17 -19.78 36.24 -31.92
C ALA A 17 -19.47 34.74 -31.92
N GLN A 18 -19.57 34.12 -33.10
CA GLN A 18 -19.24 32.71 -33.27
C GLN A 18 -17.74 32.55 -32.96
N ALA A 19 -17.43 31.77 -31.91
CA ALA A 19 -16.04 31.51 -31.54
C ALA A 19 -15.29 30.92 -32.74
N ALA A 20 -14.06 31.40 -32.99
CA ALA A 20 -13.24 30.90 -34.08
C ALA A 20 -12.98 29.39 -33.90
N ASP A 21 -13.03 28.60 -34.97
CA ASP A 21 -12.82 27.15 -34.87
C ASP A 21 -11.41 26.77 -34.39
N LYS A 22 -10.41 27.59 -34.75
CA LYS A 22 -9.00 27.41 -34.40
C LYS A 22 -8.34 28.75 -34.06
N VAL A 23 -7.56 28.78 -32.98
CA VAL A 23 -6.72 29.93 -32.59
C VAL A 23 -5.29 29.51 -32.32
N ILE A 24 -4.36 30.45 -32.50
CA ILE A 24 -2.94 30.30 -32.15
C ILE A 24 -2.74 30.95 -30.78
N ALA A 25 -2.16 30.23 -29.82
CA ALA A 25 -2.11 30.69 -28.44
C ALA A 25 -1.24 31.95 -28.29
N SER A 26 -0.13 32.06 -29.02
CA SER A 26 0.80 33.20 -28.87
C SER A 26 0.17 34.55 -29.21
N THR A 27 -0.91 34.57 -29.99
CA THR A 27 -1.63 35.80 -30.36
C THR A 27 -2.40 36.42 -29.18
N PHE A 28 -2.51 35.71 -28.05
CA PHE A 28 -3.10 36.21 -26.81
C PHE A 28 -2.07 36.90 -25.89
N GLY A 29 -0.97 37.42 -26.46
CA GLY A 29 0.06 38.16 -25.72
C GLY A 29 1.08 37.25 -25.05
N PHE A 30 1.79 36.43 -25.83
CA PHE A 30 2.86 35.57 -25.33
C PHE A 30 3.93 36.36 -24.56
N ASN A 31 4.35 35.79 -23.42
CA ASN A 31 5.48 36.27 -22.63
C ASN A 31 6.35 35.06 -22.25
N ALA A 32 7.61 35.07 -22.70
CA ALA A 32 8.56 33.97 -22.48
C ALA A 32 8.89 33.73 -21.00
N GLU A 33 8.74 34.74 -20.12
CA GLU A 33 8.99 34.57 -18.69
C GLU A 33 7.79 33.98 -17.95
N ASN A 34 6.58 34.28 -18.43
CA ASN A 34 5.33 33.80 -17.85
C ASN A 34 4.17 33.90 -18.86
N ALA A 35 3.90 32.80 -19.55
CA ALA A 35 2.84 32.67 -20.54
C ALA A 35 1.50 32.20 -19.94
N THR A 36 1.36 32.15 -18.60
CA THR A 36 0.16 31.58 -17.93
C THR A 36 -1.13 32.25 -18.40
N THR A 37 -1.18 33.58 -18.32
CA THR A 37 -2.37 34.36 -18.72
C THR A 37 -2.65 34.20 -20.20
N CYS A 38 -1.60 34.22 -21.04
CA CYS A 38 -1.71 34.06 -22.49
C CYS A 38 -2.36 32.71 -22.85
N LEU A 39 -1.83 31.60 -22.34
CA LEU A 39 -2.36 30.26 -22.62
C LEU A 39 -3.77 30.09 -22.04
N GLN A 40 -4.01 30.57 -20.83
CA GLN A 40 -5.32 30.46 -20.20
C GLN A 40 -6.40 31.25 -20.95
N GLN A 41 -6.06 32.43 -21.50
CA GLN A 41 -6.96 33.22 -22.34
C GLN A 41 -7.22 32.55 -23.70
N ALA A 42 -6.19 31.97 -24.33
CA ALA A 42 -6.37 31.21 -25.57
C ALA A 42 -7.34 30.03 -25.37
N ILE A 43 -7.20 29.30 -24.26
CA ILE A 43 -8.15 28.24 -23.85
C ILE A 43 -9.55 28.81 -23.61
N ALA A 44 -9.66 29.91 -22.88
CA ALA A 44 -10.93 30.55 -22.53
C ALA A 44 -11.64 31.25 -23.71
N SER A 45 -11.00 31.38 -24.88
CA SER A 45 -11.55 32.04 -26.07
C SER A 45 -12.83 31.39 -26.64
N GLY A 46 -13.13 30.15 -26.23
CA GLY A 46 -14.23 29.36 -26.77
C GLY A 46 -13.90 28.63 -28.08
N ALA A 47 -12.69 28.80 -28.62
CA ALA A 47 -12.27 28.11 -29.82
C ALA A 47 -12.24 26.59 -29.65
N LYS A 48 -12.66 25.84 -30.67
CA LYS A 48 -12.62 24.37 -30.61
C LYS A 48 -11.18 23.86 -30.53
N THR A 49 -10.28 24.45 -31.32
CA THR A 49 -8.86 24.10 -31.36
C THR A 49 -7.99 25.26 -30.89
N VAL A 50 -7.10 25.00 -29.95
CA VAL A 50 -6.06 25.95 -29.52
C VAL A 50 -4.70 25.33 -29.84
N VAL A 51 -3.90 26.02 -30.65
CA VAL A 51 -2.54 25.59 -30.96
C VAL A 51 -1.56 26.36 -30.08
N VAL A 52 -0.85 25.66 -29.22
CA VAL A 52 0.36 26.16 -28.57
C VAL A 52 1.47 26.09 -29.61
N ASP A 53 1.75 27.21 -30.24
CA ASP A 53 2.72 27.33 -31.32
C ASP A 53 4.16 27.43 -30.81
N ASN A 54 5.10 27.02 -31.66
CA ASN A 54 6.53 27.15 -31.36
C ASN A 54 6.97 28.60 -31.57
N THR A 55 7.15 29.33 -30.47
CA THR A 55 7.59 30.73 -30.46
C THR A 55 9.12 30.88 -30.48
N GLY A 56 9.86 29.76 -30.50
CA GLY A 56 11.31 29.72 -30.26
C GLY A 56 11.70 29.76 -28.79
N HIS A 57 10.73 29.82 -27.86
CA HIS A 57 10.94 29.84 -26.41
C HIS A 57 10.03 28.81 -25.70
N ASP A 58 10.46 28.33 -24.54
CA ASP A 58 9.61 27.52 -23.66
C ASP A 58 8.36 28.34 -23.24
N TRP A 59 7.20 27.68 -23.20
CA TRP A 59 5.99 28.20 -22.60
C TRP A 59 6.05 28.02 -21.08
N ILE A 60 6.57 29.02 -20.37
CA ILE A 60 6.66 28.99 -18.90
C ILE A 60 5.30 29.32 -18.29
N VAL A 61 4.64 28.38 -17.61
CA VAL A 61 3.27 28.54 -17.10
C VAL A 61 3.11 28.03 -15.67
N GLY A 62 2.28 28.73 -14.89
CA GLY A 62 1.67 28.19 -13.68
C GLY A 62 0.58 27.15 -14.00
N PRO A 63 -0.26 26.78 -13.03
CA PRO A 63 -1.36 25.84 -13.26
C PRO A 63 -2.32 26.32 -14.37
N ILE A 64 -2.65 25.44 -15.32
CA ILE A 64 -3.60 25.69 -16.40
C ILE A 64 -4.87 24.88 -16.19
N THR A 65 -6.02 25.56 -16.19
CA THR A 65 -7.34 24.91 -16.14
C THR A 65 -7.86 24.67 -17.54
N LEU A 66 -8.20 23.42 -17.84
CA LEU A 66 -8.81 22.99 -19.08
C LEU A 66 -10.34 23.07 -18.99
N ARG A 67 -11.01 23.00 -20.15
CA ARG A 67 -12.47 23.01 -20.27
C ARG A 67 -12.96 21.94 -21.23
N SER A 68 -14.27 21.70 -21.21
CA SER A 68 -14.95 20.88 -22.21
C SER A 68 -14.81 21.45 -23.62
N ASP A 69 -14.99 20.55 -24.59
CA ASP A 69 -15.07 20.87 -26.03
C ASP A 69 -13.80 21.63 -26.51
N LEU A 70 -12.64 21.03 -26.23
CA LEU A 70 -11.31 21.60 -26.46
C LEU A 70 -10.37 20.56 -27.08
N GLU A 71 -9.74 20.91 -28.19
CA GLU A 71 -8.53 20.30 -28.69
C GLU A 71 -7.35 21.25 -28.46
N LEU A 72 -6.44 20.88 -27.56
CA LEU A 72 -5.20 21.60 -27.29
C LEU A 72 -4.05 20.90 -27.99
N VAL A 73 -3.51 21.53 -29.04
CA VAL A 73 -2.43 21.00 -29.86
C VAL A 73 -1.13 21.68 -29.47
N PHE A 74 -0.09 20.91 -29.14
CA PHE A 74 1.26 21.40 -28.89
C PHE A 74 2.09 21.16 -30.16
N ALA A 75 2.46 22.23 -30.85
CA ALA A 75 3.22 22.14 -32.09
C ALA A 75 4.59 21.48 -31.89
N ASP A 76 5.19 21.01 -32.98
CA ASP A 76 6.51 20.37 -32.93
C ASP A 76 7.58 21.25 -32.27
N GLY A 77 8.38 20.62 -31.41
CA GLY A 77 9.44 21.26 -30.62
C GLY A 77 8.96 22.15 -29.48
N VAL A 78 7.64 22.29 -29.24
CA VAL A 78 7.12 23.07 -28.11
C VAL A 78 7.47 22.40 -26.78
N VAL A 79 7.98 23.20 -25.86
CA VAL A 79 8.14 22.82 -24.45
C VAL A 79 7.22 23.70 -23.62
N VAL A 80 6.28 23.09 -22.89
CA VAL A 80 5.54 23.78 -21.83
C VAL A 80 6.16 23.40 -20.49
N ARG A 81 6.61 24.40 -19.74
CA ARG A 81 7.35 24.21 -18.49
C ARG A 81 6.64 24.86 -17.31
N ALA A 82 6.62 24.16 -16.18
CA ALA A 82 6.15 24.72 -14.93
C ALA A 82 6.97 25.96 -14.52
N LEU A 83 6.28 27.06 -14.24
CA LEU A 83 6.84 28.30 -13.71
C LEU A 83 7.51 28.04 -12.34
N PRO A 84 8.83 28.28 -12.21
CA PRO A 84 9.55 28.07 -10.95
C PRO A 84 8.95 28.89 -9.81
N GLY A 85 8.89 28.31 -8.60
CA GLY A 85 8.38 29.03 -7.41
C GLY A 85 6.87 29.21 -7.33
N VAL A 86 6.07 28.56 -8.20
CA VAL A 86 4.60 28.78 -8.22
C VAL A 86 3.77 27.61 -7.66
N PHE A 87 4.18 26.37 -7.89
CA PHE A 87 3.39 25.16 -7.57
C PHE A 87 3.43 24.78 -6.07
N HIS A 88 3.10 25.71 -5.16
CA HIS A 88 3.24 25.51 -3.71
C HIS A 88 2.13 24.68 -3.06
N ARG A 89 0.92 24.63 -3.64
CA ARG A 89 -0.16 23.82 -3.06
C ARG A 89 0.16 22.34 -3.22
N LEU A 90 -0.44 21.53 -2.35
CA LEU A 90 -0.11 20.10 -2.29
C LEU A 90 -0.66 19.34 -3.51
N THR A 91 -1.80 19.75 -4.07
CA THR A 91 -2.55 19.01 -5.09
C THR A 91 -2.63 19.75 -6.44
N GLU A 92 -1.61 20.53 -6.79
CA GLU A 92 -1.59 21.29 -8.05
C GLU A 92 -1.22 20.41 -9.25
N ALA A 93 -1.64 20.82 -10.44
CA ALA A 93 -1.23 20.18 -11.68
C ALA A 93 -0.83 21.23 -12.73
N LEU A 94 0.07 20.86 -13.65
CA LEU A 94 0.40 21.72 -14.80
C LEU A 94 -0.85 21.92 -15.67
N PHE A 95 -1.58 20.84 -15.95
CA PHE A 95 -2.88 20.86 -16.61
C PHE A 95 -3.92 20.12 -15.78
N ALA A 96 -5.05 20.77 -15.49
CA ALA A 96 -6.15 20.17 -14.74
C ALA A 96 -7.47 20.28 -15.50
N ALA A 97 -8.18 19.15 -15.63
CA ALA A 97 -9.56 19.10 -16.08
C ALA A 97 -10.42 18.42 -15.00
N GLN A 98 -11.54 19.04 -14.67
CA GLN A 98 -12.52 18.48 -13.75
C GLN A 98 -13.91 18.53 -14.37
N ASP A 99 -14.63 17.41 -14.35
CA ASP A 99 -15.99 17.29 -14.87
C ASP A 99 -16.12 17.79 -16.34
N CYS A 100 -15.07 17.59 -17.13
CA CYS A 100 -14.98 18.02 -18.52
C CYS A 100 -15.38 16.92 -19.50
N ARG A 101 -15.88 17.29 -20.68
CA ARG A 101 -16.17 16.37 -21.78
C ARG A 101 -15.51 16.78 -23.09
N ASN A 102 -15.23 15.82 -23.96
CA ASN A 102 -14.71 16.07 -25.32
C ASN A 102 -13.41 16.89 -25.30
N LEU A 103 -12.38 16.32 -24.67
CA LEU A 103 -11.11 16.99 -24.43
C LEU A 103 -9.99 16.21 -25.13
N THR A 104 -9.17 16.90 -25.92
CA THR A 104 -7.97 16.34 -26.55
C THR A 104 -6.76 17.17 -26.19
N LEU A 105 -5.70 16.52 -25.70
CA LEU A 105 -4.35 17.07 -25.55
C LEU A 105 -3.46 16.29 -26.51
N ARG A 106 -2.92 16.96 -27.54
CA ARG A 106 -2.16 16.29 -28.59
C ARG A 106 -0.84 17.00 -28.83
N GLY A 107 0.27 16.28 -28.70
CA GLY A 107 1.56 16.76 -29.14
C GLY A 107 1.81 16.47 -30.63
N GLU A 108 2.63 17.28 -31.25
CA GLU A 108 3.23 17.02 -32.56
C GLU A 108 4.74 16.85 -32.37
N GLY A 109 5.33 15.90 -33.09
CA GLY A 109 6.78 15.64 -33.08
C GLY A 109 7.38 15.52 -31.68
N LEU A 110 8.21 16.49 -31.28
CA LEU A 110 8.98 16.50 -30.04
C LEU A 110 8.33 17.31 -28.90
N ALA A 111 7.01 17.51 -28.93
CA ALA A 111 6.30 18.28 -27.90
C ALA A 111 6.46 17.69 -26.48
N ARG A 112 6.77 18.58 -25.52
CA ARG A 112 7.10 18.21 -24.12
C ARG A 112 6.34 19.03 -23.10
N LEU A 113 5.85 18.36 -22.05
CA LEU A 113 5.33 18.99 -20.83
C LEU A 113 6.27 18.65 -19.66
N VAL A 114 6.82 19.67 -19.02
CA VAL A 114 7.92 19.52 -18.06
C VAL A 114 7.61 20.26 -16.77
N MET A 115 7.83 19.64 -15.62
CA MET A 115 7.86 20.35 -14.34
C MET A 115 9.26 20.32 -13.70
N ASN A 116 9.38 20.91 -12.51
CA ASN A 116 10.67 21.11 -11.84
C ASN A 116 10.82 20.15 -10.64
N LYS A 117 10.81 18.83 -10.88
CA LYS A 117 10.89 17.78 -9.84
C LYS A 117 11.88 18.07 -8.71
N SER A 118 13.10 18.48 -9.06
CA SER A 118 14.15 18.81 -8.10
C SER A 118 13.73 19.89 -7.10
N ASP A 119 12.95 20.87 -7.54
CA ASP A 119 12.44 21.94 -6.68
C ASP A 119 11.48 21.37 -5.65
N TYR A 120 10.57 20.48 -6.07
CA TYR A 120 9.56 19.89 -5.20
C TYR A 120 10.13 18.91 -4.17
N GLN A 121 11.34 18.40 -4.43
CA GLN A 121 12.10 17.54 -3.52
C GLN A 121 12.93 18.34 -2.49
N ASP A 122 13.15 19.63 -2.73
CA ASP A 122 13.85 20.50 -1.79
C ASP A 122 12.90 20.99 -0.67
N ALA A 123 13.04 20.41 0.51
CA ALA A 123 12.24 20.74 1.69
C ALA A 123 12.42 22.19 2.17
N SER A 124 13.49 22.90 1.77
CA SER A 124 13.66 24.32 2.06
C SER A 124 12.79 25.22 1.16
N ARG A 125 12.35 24.70 0.01
CA ARG A 125 11.58 25.44 -1.00
C ARG A 125 10.12 25.01 -1.05
N TYR A 126 9.83 23.73 -0.82
CA TYR A 126 8.48 23.16 -0.92
C TYR A 126 8.13 22.27 0.26
N LYS A 127 6.86 22.39 0.71
CA LYS A 127 6.26 21.36 1.55
C LYS A 127 6.21 20.05 0.76
N ARG A 128 6.63 18.95 1.41
CA ARG A 128 6.53 17.60 0.84
C ARG A 128 5.09 17.33 0.39
N SER A 129 4.94 16.94 -0.86
CA SER A 129 3.69 16.50 -1.45
C SER A 129 3.99 15.42 -2.46
N GLU A 130 3.04 14.53 -2.66
CA GLU A 130 3.09 13.49 -3.69
C GLU A 130 2.08 13.78 -4.83
N TRP A 131 1.34 14.89 -4.77
CA TRP A 131 0.21 15.20 -5.66
C TRP A 131 0.41 16.43 -6.56
N ARG A 132 1.66 16.75 -6.93
CA ARG A 132 1.97 17.81 -7.90
C ARG A 132 2.10 17.25 -9.32
N HIS A 133 0.96 16.97 -9.94
CA HIS A 133 0.89 16.17 -11.17
C HIS A 133 1.20 16.98 -12.44
N LEU A 134 1.58 16.31 -13.53
CA LEU A 134 1.65 16.96 -14.85
C LEU A 134 0.25 17.15 -15.42
N ILE A 135 -0.49 16.07 -15.64
CA ILE A 135 -1.86 16.11 -16.13
C ILE A 135 -2.80 15.47 -15.11
N THR A 136 -3.87 16.17 -14.74
CA THR A 136 -4.95 15.64 -13.90
C THR A 136 -6.27 15.71 -14.65
N ILE A 137 -6.96 14.59 -14.80
CA ILE A 137 -8.35 14.52 -15.24
C ILE A 137 -9.20 13.87 -14.15
N ARG A 138 -10.31 14.50 -13.78
CA ARG A 138 -11.21 14.00 -12.73
C ARG A 138 -12.65 14.06 -13.19
N GLY A 139 -13.33 12.91 -13.19
CA GLY A 139 -14.74 12.84 -13.60
C GLY A 139 -14.99 13.26 -15.05
N CYS A 140 -14.01 13.10 -15.92
CA CYS A 140 -14.08 13.53 -17.32
C CYS A 140 -14.60 12.44 -18.25
N GLU A 141 -15.16 12.84 -19.40
CA GLU A 141 -15.68 11.93 -20.42
C GLU A 141 -15.14 12.26 -21.81
N ASN A 142 -14.85 11.24 -22.63
CA ASN A 142 -14.31 11.41 -23.99
C ASN A 142 -13.01 12.23 -23.99
N VAL A 143 -11.98 11.69 -23.35
CA VAL A 143 -10.67 12.34 -23.22
C VAL A 143 -9.62 11.63 -24.07
N ARG A 144 -8.79 12.39 -24.78
CA ARG A 144 -7.64 11.89 -25.52
C ARG A 144 -6.38 12.63 -25.08
N ILE A 145 -5.33 11.89 -24.71
CA ILE A 145 -4.00 12.43 -24.41
C ILE A 145 -3.02 11.67 -25.28
N GLU A 146 -2.41 12.35 -26.25
CA GLU A 146 -1.70 11.69 -27.34
C GLU A 146 -0.37 12.36 -27.68
N GLN A 147 0.64 11.54 -28.01
CA GLN A 147 1.89 12.00 -28.65
C GLN A 147 2.65 13.06 -27.85
N LEU A 148 2.75 12.89 -26.53
CA LEU A 148 3.40 13.82 -25.62
C LEU A 148 4.52 13.14 -24.84
N THR A 149 5.58 13.90 -24.59
CA THR A 149 6.58 13.56 -23.59
C THR A 149 6.29 14.32 -22.29
N LEU A 150 6.18 13.58 -21.19
CA LEU A 150 5.84 14.07 -19.85
C LEU A 150 7.03 13.87 -18.92
N GLU A 151 7.51 14.92 -18.27
CA GLU A 151 8.81 14.89 -17.56
C GLU A 151 8.79 15.57 -16.19
N SER A 152 9.43 14.91 -15.22
CA SER A 152 9.88 15.55 -13.98
C SER A 152 8.75 16.23 -13.20
N SER A 153 7.57 15.59 -13.07
CA SER A 153 6.50 16.07 -12.19
C SER A 153 6.91 16.06 -10.71
N GLY A 154 6.15 16.76 -9.87
CA GLY A 154 6.25 16.64 -8.40
C GLY A 154 5.32 15.58 -7.79
N GLY A 155 4.62 14.83 -8.63
CA GLY A 155 3.69 13.78 -8.27
C GLY A 155 3.62 12.74 -9.39
N ASP A 156 2.46 12.61 -10.01
CA ASP A 156 2.25 11.67 -11.12
C ASP A 156 2.34 12.36 -12.48
N GLY A 157 2.80 11.62 -13.50
CA GLY A 157 2.76 12.09 -14.88
C GLY A 157 1.33 12.33 -15.36
N ILE A 158 0.45 11.33 -15.17
CA ILE A 158 -0.99 11.43 -15.46
C ILE A 158 -1.77 10.91 -14.26
N TYR A 159 -2.78 11.65 -13.82
CA TYR A 159 -3.71 11.24 -12.78
C TYR A 159 -5.13 11.18 -13.34
N ILE A 160 -5.77 10.00 -13.28
CA ILE A 160 -7.15 9.75 -13.71
C ILE A 160 -8.01 9.45 -12.48
N GLY A 161 -8.86 10.41 -12.10
CA GLY A 161 -9.59 10.39 -10.85
C GLY A 161 -11.09 10.52 -10.95
N SER A 162 -11.71 10.48 -9.78
CA SER A 162 -13.13 10.70 -9.55
C SER A 162 -13.40 12.13 -9.05
N THR A 163 -14.66 12.54 -9.14
CA THR A 163 -15.25 13.67 -8.41
C THR A 163 -16.47 13.18 -7.63
N ARG A 164 -17.06 14.04 -6.80
CA ARG A 164 -18.33 13.71 -6.12
C ARG A 164 -19.48 13.48 -7.11
N ALA A 165 -19.47 14.19 -8.24
CA ALA A 165 -20.51 14.10 -9.27
C ALA A 165 -20.29 12.88 -10.19
N MET A 166 -19.03 12.61 -10.54
CA MET A 166 -18.64 11.56 -11.47
C MET A 166 -17.63 10.62 -10.80
N PRO A 167 -18.06 9.41 -10.37
CA PRO A 167 -17.21 8.48 -9.62
C PRO A 167 -16.03 7.91 -10.41
N GLY A 168 -15.91 8.21 -11.70
CA GLY A 168 -14.77 7.83 -12.54
C GLY A 168 -14.82 8.50 -13.91
N CYS A 169 -13.68 8.57 -14.57
CA CYS A 169 -13.59 9.02 -15.95
C CYS A 169 -14.18 7.97 -16.91
N LYS A 170 -14.67 8.39 -18.07
CA LYS A 170 -15.27 7.50 -19.08
C LYS A 170 -14.69 7.74 -20.46
N ASN A 171 -14.42 6.67 -21.21
CA ASN A 171 -13.90 6.73 -22.58
C ASN A 171 -12.65 7.61 -22.67
N VAL A 172 -11.54 7.09 -22.13
CA VAL A 172 -10.25 7.79 -22.08
C VAL A 172 -9.24 7.03 -22.94
N LEU A 173 -8.58 7.75 -23.84
CA LEU A 173 -7.45 7.27 -24.62
C LEU A 173 -6.17 7.96 -24.18
N ILE A 174 -5.17 7.16 -23.82
CA ILE A 174 -3.79 7.58 -23.60
C ILE A 174 -2.93 6.85 -24.64
N ASN A 175 -2.35 7.54 -25.60
CA ASN A 175 -1.68 6.88 -26.73
C ASN A 175 -0.36 7.57 -27.09
N ALA A 176 0.68 6.79 -27.38
CA ALA A 176 2.00 7.32 -27.76
C ALA A 176 2.56 8.33 -26.74
N ILE A 177 2.44 8.02 -25.44
CA ILE A 177 2.97 8.85 -24.35
C ILE A 177 4.35 8.34 -23.93
N THR A 178 5.27 9.26 -23.69
CA THR A 178 6.54 8.99 -23.00
C THR A 178 6.54 9.72 -21.67
N ALA A 179 6.23 9.01 -20.58
CA ALA A 179 6.34 9.55 -19.23
C ALA A 179 7.66 9.10 -18.59
N ARG A 180 8.51 10.05 -18.23
CA ARG A 180 9.82 9.75 -17.62
C ARG A 180 10.17 10.64 -16.43
N ASP A 181 10.98 10.10 -15.52
CA ASP A 181 11.49 10.80 -14.33
C ASP A 181 10.38 11.37 -13.43
N GLN A 182 9.26 10.66 -13.28
CA GLN A 182 8.17 11.12 -12.40
C GLN A 182 8.54 10.98 -10.92
N HIS A 183 7.90 11.78 -10.06
CA HIS A 183 8.20 11.77 -8.62
C HIS A 183 7.51 10.63 -7.88
N ARG A 184 6.23 10.35 -8.18
CA ARG A 184 5.41 9.34 -7.50
C ARG A 184 4.93 8.23 -8.44
N GLN A 185 4.30 8.53 -9.57
CA GLN A 185 3.89 7.52 -10.57
C GLN A 185 4.08 8.01 -12.00
N GLY A 186 4.28 7.09 -12.95
CA GLY A 186 4.11 7.41 -14.36
C GLY A 186 2.66 7.78 -14.67
N ILE A 187 1.73 6.93 -14.22
CA ILE A 187 0.28 7.17 -14.29
C ILE A 187 -0.45 6.51 -13.11
N SER A 188 -1.40 7.24 -12.51
CA SER A 188 -2.36 6.70 -11.54
C SER A 188 -3.76 6.63 -12.13
N VAL A 189 -4.38 5.45 -12.03
CA VAL A 189 -5.76 5.19 -12.44
C VAL A 189 -6.58 4.85 -11.20
N ILE A 190 -7.31 5.84 -10.69
CA ILE A 190 -8.16 5.67 -9.51
C ILE A 190 -9.51 5.09 -9.89
N SER A 191 -10.11 5.63 -10.96
CA SER A 191 -11.44 5.21 -11.41
C SER A 191 -11.66 5.55 -12.88
N ALA A 192 -11.88 4.52 -13.69
CA ALA A 192 -12.07 4.67 -15.13
C ALA A 192 -12.97 3.56 -15.71
N GLU A 193 -13.82 3.95 -16.65
CA GLU A 193 -14.58 3.05 -17.51
C GLU A 193 -14.16 3.27 -18.97
N LYS A 194 -13.88 2.19 -19.73
CA LYS A 194 -13.41 2.26 -21.14
C LYS A 194 -12.12 3.07 -21.25
N LEU A 195 -11.11 2.66 -20.50
CA LEU A 195 -9.76 3.22 -20.59
C LEU A 195 -8.93 2.43 -21.60
N ARG A 196 -8.23 3.12 -22.49
CA ARG A 196 -7.28 2.56 -23.44
C ARG A 196 -5.94 3.27 -23.25
N ILE A 197 -4.92 2.51 -22.85
CA ILE A 197 -3.53 2.98 -22.79
C ILE A 197 -2.73 2.16 -23.80
N SER A 198 -2.16 2.81 -24.81
CA SER A 198 -1.45 2.09 -25.87
C SER A 198 -0.16 2.77 -26.34
N ASN A 199 0.78 1.96 -26.84
CA ASN A 199 2.00 2.42 -27.50
C ASN A 199 2.81 3.42 -26.65
N SER A 200 2.83 3.24 -25.34
CA SER A 200 3.34 4.24 -24.38
C SER A 200 4.44 3.67 -23.49
N SER A 201 5.27 4.55 -22.94
CA SER A 201 6.34 4.19 -21.99
C SER A 201 6.22 4.99 -20.70
N PHE A 202 6.37 4.31 -19.56
CA PHE A 202 6.27 4.88 -18.21
C PHE A 202 7.49 4.43 -17.40
N ASN A 203 8.59 5.19 -17.51
CA ASN A 203 9.92 4.73 -17.15
C ASN A 203 10.61 5.65 -16.13
N GLY A 204 11.46 5.07 -15.27
CA GLY A 204 12.36 5.82 -14.42
C GLY A 204 11.70 6.65 -13.31
N THR A 205 10.48 6.29 -12.88
CA THR A 205 9.82 6.94 -11.75
C THR A 205 10.62 6.71 -10.47
N LYS A 206 10.96 7.78 -9.75
CA LYS A 206 11.74 7.72 -8.50
C LYS A 206 11.49 8.95 -7.63
N GLY A 207 11.11 8.74 -6.37
CA GLY A 207 10.89 9.82 -5.42
C GLY A 207 10.07 9.37 -4.21
N THR A 208 8.74 9.54 -4.30
CA THR A 208 7.79 9.07 -3.29
C THR A 208 7.22 7.72 -3.71
N ALA A 209 7.15 6.77 -2.76
CA ALA A 209 6.52 5.47 -3.00
C ALA A 209 5.02 5.65 -3.34
N PRO A 210 4.43 4.81 -4.20
CA PRO A 210 4.97 3.55 -4.72
C PRO A 210 6.10 3.68 -5.73
N ALA A 211 6.25 4.81 -6.43
CA ALA A 211 7.28 5.02 -7.46
C ALA A 211 7.17 4.04 -8.65
N ALA A 212 5.95 3.69 -9.04
CA ALA A 212 5.64 2.75 -10.12
C ALA A 212 5.48 3.42 -11.50
N GLY A 213 5.53 2.61 -12.55
CA GLY A 213 5.21 3.04 -13.90
C GLY A 213 3.70 3.32 -14.05
N ILE A 214 2.87 2.39 -13.63
CA ILE A 214 1.41 2.55 -13.52
C ILE A 214 0.89 1.96 -12.21
N ASP A 215 -0.09 2.64 -11.61
CA ASP A 215 -0.82 2.18 -10.44
C ASP A 215 -2.33 2.29 -10.65
N PHE A 216 -3.02 1.15 -10.65
CA PHE A 216 -4.46 1.08 -10.54
C PHE A 216 -4.83 1.07 -9.05
N GLU A 217 -5.24 2.22 -8.53
CA GLU A 217 -5.36 2.49 -7.09
C GLU A 217 -6.73 3.10 -6.77
N PRO A 218 -7.84 2.35 -6.84
CA PRO A 218 -9.11 2.85 -6.32
C PRO A 218 -8.95 3.25 -4.84
N ASN A 219 -9.48 4.41 -4.49
CA ASN A 219 -9.48 4.97 -3.14
C ASN A 219 -10.71 4.56 -2.33
N SER A 220 -11.75 4.02 -2.97
CA SER A 220 -12.96 3.56 -2.30
C SER A 220 -13.72 2.49 -3.09
N ALA A 221 -14.59 1.75 -2.39
CA ALA A 221 -15.45 0.72 -2.97
C ALA A 221 -16.47 1.21 -4.03
N ARG A 222 -16.64 2.54 -4.19
CA ARG A 222 -17.56 3.15 -5.18
C ARG A 222 -16.91 3.44 -6.52
N GLU A 223 -15.58 3.38 -6.57
CA GLU A 223 -14.80 3.61 -7.78
C GLU A 223 -14.72 2.31 -8.60
N TRP A 224 -14.44 2.44 -9.88
CA TRP A 224 -14.50 1.31 -10.81
C TRP A 224 -13.31 1.27 -11.75
N LEU A 225 -12.92 0.06 -12.12
CA LEU A 225 -11.96 -0.22 -13.18
C LEU A 225 -12.66 -1.14 -14.17
N ASP A 226 -13.47 -0.58 -15.05
CA ASP A 226 -14.29 -1.36 -16.00
C ASP A 226 -13.81 -1.12 -17.43
N ASP A 227 -13.66 -2.20 -18.18
CA ASP A 227 -13.10 -2.19 -19.52
C ASP A 227 -11.82 -1.34 -19.64
N CYS A 228 -10.81 -1.64 -18.84
CA CYS A 228 -9.50 -0.98 -18.86
C CYS A 228 -8.48 -1.85 -19.62
N VAL A 229 -7.88 -1.32 -20.68
CA VAL A 229 -6.89 -2.04 -21.51
C VAL A 229 -5.57 -1.26 -21.54
N VAL A 230 -4.48 -1.98 -21.26
CA VAL A 230 -3.10 -1.50 -21.42
C VAL A 230 -2.40 -2.39 -22.44
N GLU A 231 -1.99 -1.83 -23.58
CA GLU A 231 -1.40 -2.62 -24.67
C GLU A 231 -0.16 -2.02 -25.31
N ASN A 232 0.80 -2.86 -25.69
CA ASN A 232 2.03 -2.45 -26.38
C ASN A 232 2.79 -1.35 -25.60
N CYS A 233 2.89 -1.50 -24.27
CA CYS A 233 3.50 -0.51 -23.39
C CYS A 233 4.76 -1.01 -22.69
N GLU A 234 5.60 -0.07 -22.27
CA GLU A 234 6.82 -0.35 -21.53
C GLU A 234 6.81 0.31 -20.14
N PHE A 235 7.29 -0.42 -19.14
CA PHE A 235 7.40 0.04 -17.76
C PHE A 235 8.76 -0.37 -17.19
N ASN A 236 9.75 0.51 -17.30
CA ASN A 236 11.14 0.15 -17.06
C ASN A 236 11.79 1.03 -16.00
N ASP A 237 12.69 0.42 -15.22
CA ASP A 237 13.59 1.09 -14.28
C ASP A 237 12.90 2.00 -13.25
N ASN A 238 11.65 1.69 -12.92
CA ASN A 238 10.93 2.39 -11.87
C ASN A 238 11.49 1.95 -10.51
N ALA A 239 11.61 2.89 -9.57
CA ALA A 239 12.08 2.61 -8.22
C ALA A 239 11.11 1.69 -7.47
N GLY A 240 9.83 1.72 -7.83
CA GLY A 240 8.76 0.83 -7.41
C GLY A 240 8.40 -0.23 -8.44
N ALA A 241 7.09 -0.50 -8.58
CA ALA A 241 6.60 -1.51 -9.50
C ALA A 241 6.67 -1.05 -10.97
N GLY A 242 6.79 -1.97 -11.93
CA GLY A 242 6.50 -1.64 -13.33
C GLY A 242 5.02 -1.29 -13.46
N MET A 243 4.18 -2.22 -13.02
CA MET A 243 2.73 -2.09 -12.98
C MET A 243 2.19 -2.71 -11.69
N THR A 244 1.34 -1.96 -10.99
CA THR A 244 0.66 -2.45 -9.79
C THR A 244 -0.84 -2.20 -9.87
N LEU A 245 -1.62 -3.17 -9.37
CA LEU A 245 -3.04 -3.04 -9.08
C LEU A 245 -3.21 -3.11 -7.56
N TYR A 246 -3.32 -1.95 -6.92
CA TYR A 246 -3.54 -1.83 -5.48
C TYR A 246 -5.05 -1.71 -5.19
N LEU A 247 -5.74 -2.85 -5.16
CA LEU A 247 -7.20 -2.93 -5.10
C LEU A 247 -7.73 -3.00 -3.66
N ASN A 248 -6.92 -2.66 -2.67
CA ASN A 248 -7.22 -2.91 -1.25
C ASN A 248 -8.43 -2.13 -0.72
N GLN A 249 -8.84 -1.05 -1.39
CA GLN A 249 -10.02 -0.26 -1.03
C GLN A 249 -11.31 -0.72 -1.72
N LEU A 250 -11.23 -1.68 -2.63
CA LEU A 250 -12.38 -2.37 -3.18
C LEU A 250 -12.80 -3.53 -2.26
N ASN A 251 -14.05 -3.94 -2.38
CA ASN A 251 -14.64 -5.01 -1.59
C ASN A 251 -15.66 -5.83 -2.40
N ALA A 252 -16.34 -6.77 -1.74
CA ALA A 252 -17.29 -7.68 -2.37
C ALA A 252 -18.53 -6.99 -2.98
N GLU A 253 -18.83 -5.77 -2.54
CA GLU A 253 -19.91 -4.90 -3.03
C GLU A 253 -19.46 -3.95 -4.16
N SER A 254 -18.16 -3.81 -4.39
CA SER A 254 -17.62 -3.02 -5.50
C SER A 254 -18.09 -3.59 -6.85
N ARG A 255 -18.21 -2.70 -7.84
CA ARG A 255 -18.43 -3.12 -9.23
C ARG A 255 -17.29 -4.07 -9.64
N PRO A 256 -17.58 -5.22 -10.27
CA PRO A 256 -16.54 -6.12 -10.76
C PRO A 256 -15.59 -5.38 -11.70
N ILE A 257 -14.28 -5.57 -11.51
CA ILE A 257 -13.28 -4.95 -12.37
C ILE A 257 -13.12 -5.73 -13.68
N VAL A 258 -12.70 -5.06 -14.75
CA VAL A 258 -12.33 -5.69 -16.02
C VAL A 258 -11.07 -5.01 -16.53
N VAL A 259 -9.93 -5.69 -16.36
CA VAL A 259 -8.61 -5.17 -16.74
C VAL A 259 -7.90 -6.18 -17.65
N LEU A 260 -7.43 -5.71 -18.81
CA LEU A 260 -6.59 -6.46 -19.75
C LEU A 260 -5.26 -5.75 -19.95
N ILE A 261 -4.17 -6.48 -19.76
CA ILE A 261 -2.80 -6.03 -20.00
C ILE A 261 -2.21 -6.95 -21.06
N LYS A 262 -1.77 -6.39 -22.19
CA LYS A 262 -1.39 -7.17 -23.36
C LYS A 262 -0.13 -6.66 -24.04
N ASN A 263 0.75 -7.56 -24.49
CA ASN A 263 1.95 -7.20 -25.26
C ASN A 263 2.85 -6.18 -24.54
N CYS A 264 2.91 -6.23 -23.21
CA CYS A 264 3.67 -5.26 -22.42
C CYS A 264 5.03 -5.81 -21.99
N ARG A 265 5.99 -4.90 -21.79
CA ARG A 265 7.31 -5.21 -21.26
C ARG A 265 7.55 -4.47 -19.95
N MET A 266 8.07 -5.20 -18.96
CA MET A 266 8.45 -4.64 -17.65
C MET A 266 9.88 -5.08 -17.33
N THR A 267 10.78 -4.13 -17.14
CA THR A 267 12.21 -4.44 -16.95
C THR A 267 12.82 -3.61 -15.81
N GLY A 268 13.64 -4.22 -14.95
CA GLY A 268 14.48 -3.44 -14.03
C GLY A 268 13.74 -2.73 -12.89
N ASN A 269 12.47 -3.06 -12.64
CA ASN A 269 11.68 -2.45 -11.57
C ASN A 269 11.96 -3.11 -10.21
N ALA A 270 11.46 -2.57 -9.09
CA ALA A 270 11.55 -3.25 -7.80
C ALA A 270 10.75 -4.55 -7.83
N GLN A 271 9.53 -4.47 -8.34
CA GLN A 271 8.69 -5.61 -8.75
C GLN A 271 8.20 -5.32 -10.17
N ASN A 272 8.14 -6.30 -11.07
CA ASN A 272 7.67 -5.99 -12.42
C ASN A 272 6.14 -5.86 -12.46
N PHE A 273 5.42 -6.86 -11.96
CA PHE A 273 3.97 -6.83 -11.84
C PHE A 273 3.49 -7.21 -10.44
N SER A 274 2.52 -6.48 -9.91
CA SER A 274 1.84 -6.85 -8.67
C SER A 274 0.33 -6.60 -8.73
N VAL A 275 -0.44 -7.51 -8.11
CA VAL A 275 -1.85 -7.28 -7.78
C VAL A 275 -2.07 -7.60 -6.30
N SER A 276 -2.76 -6.72 -5.59
CA SER A 276 -3.15 -6.94 -4.20
C SER A 276 -4.60 -6.56 -3.96
N THR A 277 -5.29 -7.37 -3.15
CA THR A 277 -6.61 -7.05 -2.60
C THR A 277 -6.56 -6.99 -1.08
N SER A 278 -7.66 -6.55 -0.46
CA SER A 278 -7.81 -6.60 1.00
C SER A 278 -7.76 -8.04 1.52
N GLU A 279 -7.24 -8.25 2.73
CA GLU A 279 -7.29 -9.54 3.43
C GLU A 279 -8.72 -9.88 3.91
N LEU A 280 -9.55 -8.85 4.09
CA LEU A 280 -10.88 -8.94 4.72
C LEU A 280 -12.02 -9.12 3.72
N SER A 281 -11.82 -8.75 2.46
CA SER A 281 -12.87 -8.79 1.44
C SER A 281 -12.29 -9.10 0.07
N SER A 282 -12.97 -9.95 -0.67
CA SER A 282 -12.63 -10.31 -2.04
C SER A 282 -13.03 -9.20 -3.02
N VAL A 283 -12.23 -8.99 -4.07
CA VAL A 283 -12.61 -8.16 -5.23
C VAL A 283 -13.07 -9.08 -6.35
N LYS A 284 -14.18 -8.74 -7.01
CA LYS A 284 -14.73 -9.52 -8.13
C LYS A 284 -14.30 -8.94 -9.46
N GLY A 285 -14.39 -9.75 -10.52
CA GLY A 285 -14.13 -9.31 -11.88
C GLY A 285 -13.08 -10.14 -12.58
N SER A 286 -12.45 -9.57 -13.60
CA SER A 286 -11.43 -10.23 -14.41
C SER A 286 -10.17 -9.39 -14.54
N LEU A 287 -9.02 -10.07 -14.43
CA LEU A 287 -7.70 -9.51 -14.67
C LEU A 287 -6.97 -10.45 -15.63
N ARG A 288 -6.59 -9.94 -16.80
CA ARG A 288 -5.90 -10.73 -17.82
C ARG A 288 -4.55 -10.11 -18.14
N LEU A 289 -3.49 -10.90 -18.05
CA LEU A 289 -2.16 -10.57 -18.55
C LEU A 289 -1.84 -11.49 -19.72
N GLU A 290 -1.60 -10.92 -20.90
CA GLU A 290 -1.43 -11.67 -22.14
C GLU A 290 -0.15 -11.25 -22.89
N ASN A 291 0.66 -12.22 -23.31
CA ASN A 291 1.85 -11.98 -24.12
C ASN A 291 2.80 -10.91 -23.52
N CYS A 292 3.04 -10.95 -22.21
CA CYS A 292 3.88 -9.98 -21.52
C CYS A 292 5.25 -10.56 -21.14
N ARG A 293 6.28 -9.72 -21.17
CA ARG A 293 7.64 -10.09 -20.76
C ARG A 293 8.11 -9.28 -19.57
N LEU A 294 8.41 -9.98 -18.48
CA LEU A 294 8.88 -9.42 -17.22
C LEU A 294 10.30 -9.92 -17.00
N SER A 295 11.24 -9.02 -16.72
CA SER A 295 12.64 -9.40 -16.48
C SER A 295 13.39 -8.45 -15.57
N GLY A 296 14.41 -8.96 -14.88
CA GLY A 296 15.37 -8.13 -14.17
C GLY A 296 14.79 -7.36 -12.98
N ALA A 297 13.70 -7.83 -12.37
CA ALA A 297 13.17 -7.18 -11.17
C ALA A 297 14.18 -7.27 -10.00
N ARG A 298 14.19 -6.28 -9.09
CA ARG A 298 15.08 -6.32 -7.90
C ARG A 298 14.58 -7.26 -6.80
N HIS A 299 13.28 -7.57 -6.77
CA HIS A 299 12.70 -8.43 -5.73
C HIS A 299 11.90 -9.60 -6.32
N SER A 300 10.90 -9.31 -7.16
CA SER A 300 10.04 -10.34 -7.77
C SER A 300 9.54 -9.93 -9.15
N GLU A 301 9.47 -10.88 -10.07
CA GLU A 301 8.87 -10.67 -11.37
C GLU A 301 7.35 -10.45 -11.22
N MET A 302 6.66 -11.35 -10.52
CA MET A 302 5.20 -11.31 -10.38
C MET A 302 4.73 -11.60 -8.96
N GLY A 303 3.96 -10.68 -8.37
CA GLY A 303 3.32 -10.83 -7.06
C GLY A 303 1.80 -10.85 -7.12
N ILE A 304 1.17 -11.85 -6.51
CA ILE A 304 -0.30 -11.93 -6.34
C ILE A 304 -0.59 -12.03 -4.85
N ARG A 305 -1.25 -11.00 -4.29
CA ARG A 305 -1.48 -10.91 -2.83
C ARG A 305 -2.95 -10.88 -2.49
N ASN A 306 -3.33 -11.69 -1.51
CA ASN A 306 -4.66 -11.76 -0.90
C ASN A 306 -5.79 -12.09 -1.89
N GLN A 307 -5.47 -12.70 -3.03
CA GLN A 307 -6.47 -13.32 -3.89
C GLN A 307 -7.27 -14.35 -3.09
N GLN A 308 -8.58 -14.38 -3.28
CA GLN A 308 -9.51 -15.17 -2.49
C GLN A 308 -10.45 -15.97 -3.38
N GLU A 309 -10.93 -17.09 -2.87
CA GLU A 309 -12.03 -17.87 -3.45
C GLU A 309 -13.26 -16.98 -3.66
N GLY A 310 -13.87 -17.08 -4.85
CA GLY A 310 -14.96 -16.20 -5.28
C GLY A 310 -14.54 -14.76 -5.60
N GLY A 311 -13.23 -14.47 -5.60
CA GLY A 311 -12.64 -13.19 -5.98
C GLY A 311 -12.44 -13.02 -7.48
N LEU A 312 -11.27 -12.48 -7.87
CA LEU A 312 -10.93 -12.19 -9.26
C LEU A 312 -10.76 -13.47 -10.08
N ASP A 313 -11.21 -13.47 -11.32
CA ASP A 313 -10.73 -14.40 -12.35
C ASP A 313 -9.44 -13.85 -12.95
N ILE A 314 -8.31 -14.37 -12.50
CA ILE A 314 -6.98 -13.96 -12.93
C ILE A 314 -6.49 -14.93 -14.00
N VAL A 315 -6.18 -14.41 -15.19
CA VAL A 315 -5.61 -15.18 -16.29
C VAL A 315 -4.25 -14.63 -16.68
N ILE A 316 -3.24 -15.50 -16.67
CA ILE A 316 -1.87 -15.18 -17.10
C ILE A 316 -1.57 -16.08 -18.30
N ALA A 317 -1.55 -15.49 -19.50
CA ALA A 317 -1.42 -16.22 -20.75
C ALA A 317 -0.20 -15.76 -21.56
N ASP A 318 0.59 -16.72 -22.05
CA ASP A 318 1.73 -16.49 -22.95
C ASP A 318 2.77 -15.50 -22.40
N CYS A 319 2.93 -15.49 -21.07
CA CYS A 319 3.85 -14.58 -20.38
C CYS A 319 5.20 -15.24 -20.09
N VAL A 320 6.26 -14.42 -20.04
CA VAL A 320 7.61 -14.84 -19.66
C VAL A 320 8.08 -14.06 -18.43
N LEU A 321 8.50 -14.77 -17.39
CA LEU A 321 9.20 -14.23 -16.22
C LEU A 321 10.68 -14.63 -16.29
N ASP A 322 11.58 -13.70 -16.60
CA ASP A 322 13.01 -13.95 -16.74
C ASP A 322 13.80 -13.42 -15.54
N CYS A 323 14.09 -14.34 -14.61
CA CYS A 323 14.73 -14.06 -13.33
C CYS A 323 16.27 -14.18 -13.39
N ARG A 324 16.82 -14.65 -14.53
CA ARG A 324 18.24 -15.03 -14.64
C ARG A 324 19.21 -13.87 -14.45
N SER A 325 18.82 -12.66 -14.84
CA SER A 325 19.69 -11.49 -14.82
C SER A 325 19.79 -10.81 -13.45
N SER A 326 18.77 -10.93 -12.60
CA SER A 326 18.70 -10.23 -11.31
C SER A 326 18.56 -11.15 -10.10
N ASN A 327 18.50 -12.47 -10.32
CA ASN A 327 18.19 -13.45 -9.28
C ASN A 327 16.89 -13.11 -8.52
N SER A 328 15.88 -12.58 -9.22
CA SER A 328 14.58 -12.26 -8.65
C SER A 328 13.78 -13.53 -8.32
N ARG A 329 12.78 -13.40 -7.44
CA ARG A 329 11.72 -14.42 -7.34
C ARG A 329 10.87 -14.39 -8.60
N GLY A 330 10.45 -15.55 -9.09
CA GLY A 330 9.53 -15.64 -10.23
C GLY A 330 8.10 -15.23 -9.87
N LEU A 331 7.23 -16.22 -9.73
CA LEU A 331 5.85 -16.04 -9.28
C LEU A 331 5.76 -16.19 -7.75
N ASN A 332 5.31 -15.16 -7.07
CA ASN A 332 5.03 -15.17 -5.63
C ASN A 332 3.54 -14.95 -5.37
N ILE A 333 2.91 -15.92 -4.71
CA ILE A 333 1.53 -15.83 -4.25
C ILE A 333 1.57 -15.74 -2.72
N SER A 334 0.82 -14.81 -2.12
CA SER A 334 0.73 -14.73 -0.67
C SER A 334 -0.67 -14.35 -0.19
N SER A 335 -1.07 -14.79 1.00
CA SER A 335 -2.37 -14.42 1.57
C SER A 335 -2.31 -14.23 3.09
N GLY A 336 -2.87 -13.11 3.55
CA GLY A 336 -3.27 -12.92 4.95
C GLY A 336 -4.76 -13.16 5.21
N SER A 337 -5.55 -13.44 4.15
CA SER A 337 -6.98 -13.72 4.27
C SER A 337 -7.23 -15.12 4.83
N LEU A 338 -8.31 -15.30 5.61
CA LEU A 338 -8.78 -16.63 6.04
C LEU A 338 -9.35 -17.46 4.87
N ASN A 339 -9.84 -16.79 3.83
CA ASN A 339 -10.32 -17.46 2.62
C ASN A 339 -9.14 -18.03 1.83
N ASP A 340 -9.36 -19.19 1.25
CA ASP A 340 -8.36 -19.84 0.41
C ASP A 340 -8.14 -19.07 -0.90
N VAL A 341 -6.97 -19.25 -1.49
CA VAL A 341 -6.61 -18.63 -2.76
C VAL A 341 -7.06 -19.52 -3.91
N SER A 342 -7.91 -19.01 -4.80
CA SER A 342 -8.30 -19.68 -6.04
C SER A 342 -8.55 -18.69 -7.18
N GLY A 343 -9.02 -19.17 -8.33
CA GLY A 343 -9.40 -18.31 -9.46
C GLY A 343 -8.22 -17.81 -10.32
N ILE A 344 -7.05 -18.47 -10.23
CA ILE A 344 -5.88 -18.13 -11.04
C ILE A 344 -5.66 -19.21 -12.11
N ARG A 345 -5.59 -18.80 -13.37
CA ARG A 345 -5.39 -19.67 -14.52
C ARG A 345 -4.13 -19.27 -15.30
N PHE A 346 -3.27 -20.24 -15.55
CA PHE A 346 -2.03 -20.07 -16.30
C PHE A 346 -2.18 -20.74 -17.67
N THR A 347 -1.89 -20.01 -18.74
CA THR A 347 -1.81 -20.59 -20.08
C THR A 347 -0.42 -20.32 -20.61
N ASN A 348 0.43 -21.33 -20.68
CA ASN A 348 1.79 -21.19 -21.23
C ASN A 348 2.62 -20.09 -20.52
N LEU A 349 2.60 -20.08 -19.18
CA LEU A 349 3.51 -19.24 -18.40
C LEU A 349 4.93 -19.83 -18.44
N SER A 350 5.92 -19.09 -18.92
CA SER A 350 7.32 -19.50 -18.90
C SER A 350 8.08 -18.76 -17.81
N ILE A 351 8.77 -19.50 -16.94
CA ILE A 351 9.65 -18.95 -15.91
C ILE A 351 11.08 -19.41 -16.21
N LEU A 352 11.98 -18.45 -16.39
CA LEU A 352 13.42 -18.69 -16.51
C LEU A 352 14.03 -18.35 -15.14
N PRO A 353 14.24 -19.36 -14.27
CA PRO A 353 14.53 -19.12 -12.86
C PRO A 353 15.95 -18.58 -12.63
N GLY A 354 16.10 -17.86 -11.53
CA GLY A 354 17.39 -17.64 -10.86
C GLY A 354 17.64 -18.73 -9.82
N GLU A 355 18.23 -18.36 -8.69
CA GLU A 355 18.50 -19.24 -7.54
C GLU A 355 17.30 -19.35 -6.58
N HIS A 356 16.39 -18.36 -6.59
CA HIS A 356 15.17 -18.42 -5.80
C HIS A 356 14.13 -19.40 -6.40
N PRO A 357 13.22 -19.95 -5.56
CA PRO A 357 12.12 -20.77 -6.05
C PRO A 357 11.32 -20.06 -7.16
N PRO A 358 11.06 -20.74 -8.30
CA PRO A 358 10.37 -20.15 -9.45
C PRO A 358 8.91 -19.81 -9.14
N VAL A 359 8.26 -20.61 -8.31
CA VAL A 359 6.88 -20.43 -7.83
C VAL A 359 6.90 -20.61 -6.32
N SER A 360 6.28 -19.68 -5.58
CA SER A 360 6.23 -19.70 -4.12
C SER A 360 4.85 -19.31 -3.60
N PHE A 361 4.44 -19.90 -2.49
CA PHE A 361 3.22 -19.57 -1.75
C PHE A 361 3.53 -19.35 -0.27
N GLN A 362 2.94 -18.33 0.33
CA GLN A 362 3.06 -18.02 1.76
C GLN A 362 1.71 -17.58 2.33
N SER A 363 1.29 -18.17 3.45
CA SER A 363 0.09 -17.75 4.19
C SER A 363 0.40 -17.43 5.65
N SER A 364 -0.18 -16.34 6.16
CA SER A 364 -0.11 -15.96 7.57
C SER A 364 -1.38 -16.33 8.37
N SER A 365 -2.42 -16.81 7.68
CA SER A 365 -3.76 -17.06 8.25
C SER A 365 -4.15 -18.54 8.27
N GLY A 366 -3.45 -19.40 7.54
CA GLY A 366 -3.85 -20.79 7.29
C GLY A 366 -4.62 -21.00 5.99
N SER A 367 -4.87 -19.93 5.21
CA SER A 367 -5.37 -20.09 3.84
C SER A 367 -4.40 -20.91 2.99
N GLY A 368 -4.97 -21.76 2.14
CA GLY A 368 -4.21 -22.56 1.19
C GLY A 368 -4.54 -22.22 -0.25
N LEU A 369 -3.91 -22.94 -1.17
CA LEU A 369 -4.22 -22.91 -2.59
C LEU A 369 -5.35 -23.90 -2.89
N LYS A 370 -6.31 -23.46 -3.70
CA LYS A 370 -7.37 -24.29 -4.29
C LYS A 370 -7.54 -23.93 -5.76
N ASP A 371 -7.85 -24.92 -6.58
CA ASP A 371 -8.34 -24.72 -7.96
C ASP A 371 -7.51 -23.75 -8.83
N LEU A 372 -6.19 -23.73 -8.64
CA LEU A 372 -5.27 -23.14 -9.61
C LEU A 372 -5.18 -24.06 -10.82
N GLN A 373 -5.27 -23.51 -12.03
CA GLN A 373 -5.38 -24.31 -13.26
C GLN A 373 -4.36 -23.91 -14.31
N GLY A 374 -4.09 -24.86 -15.21
CA GLY A 374 -3.38 -24.61 -16.46
C GLY A 374 -1.89 -24.96 -16.40
N THR A 375 -1.07 -24.29 -17.22
CA THR A 375 0.31 -24.72 -17.52
C THR A 375 1.35 -23.66 -17.18
N ILE A 376 2.36 -24.10 -16.43
CA ILE A 376 3.58 -23.35 -16.11
C ILE A 376 4.77 -24.19 -16.57
N ASN A 377 5.73 -23.57 -17.26
CA ASN A 377 6.99 -24.17 -17.65
C ASN A 377 8.14 -23.46 -16.93
N VAL A 378 8.96 -24.19 -16.18
CA VAL A 378 10.15 -23.68 -15.50
C VAL A 378 11.38 -24.22 -16.23
N ALA A 379 12.24 -23.32 -16.72
CA ALA A 379 13.44 -23.69 -17.50
C ALA A 379 13.16 -24.68 -18.65
N GLY A 380 11.99 -24.53 -19.30
CA GLY A 380 11.55 -25.39 -20.41
C GLY A 380 10.95 -26.74 -19.99
N GLN A 381 10.81 -27.01 -18.70
CA GLN A 381 10.16 -28.22 -18.18
C GLN A 381 8.79 -27.91 -17.57
N PRO A 382 7.78 -28.79 -17.71
CA PRO A 382 6.50 -28.62 -17.05
C PRO A 382 6.65 -28.56 -15.53
N PHE A 383 6.00 -27.58 -14.89
CA PHE A 383 5.91 -27.47 -13.43
C PHE A 383 4.72 -28.28 -12.93
N ASP A 384 4.92 -29.10 -11.89
CA ASP A 384 3.85 -29.88 -11.27
C ASP A 384 2.97 -29.00 -10.38
N LEU A 385 2.02 -28.31 -11.02
CA LEU A 385 1.08 -27.41 -10.36
C LEU A 385 0.17 -28.18 -9.37
N ALA A 386 -0.20 -29.42 -9.68
CA ALA A 386 -1.05 -30.22 -8.82
C ALA A 386 -0.34 -30.59 -7.51
N ALA A 387 0.92 -31.03 -7.59
CA ALA A 387 1.74 -31.28 -6.40
C ALA A 387 1.98 -30.00 -5.59
N PHE A 388 2.19 -28.86 -6.26
CA PHE A 388 2.35 -27.58 -5.58
C PHE A 388 1.09 -27.16 -4.80
N ILE A 389 -0.10 -27.33 -5.38
CA ILE A 389 -1.37 -27.08 -4.68
C ILE A 389 -1.52 -28.05 -3.50
N ALA A 390 -1.26 -29.34 -3.69
CA ALA A 390 -1.38 -30.35 -2.64
C ALA A 390 -0.44 -30.07 -1.45
N ALA A 391 0.78 -29.59 -1.72
CA ALA A 391 1.75 -29.20 -0.69
C ALA A 391 1.37 -27.91 0.06
N ASN A 392 0.54 -27.06 -0.55
CA ASN A 392 0.10 -25.78 -0.01
C ASN A 392 -1.41 -25.75 0.26
N ARG A 393 -1.97 -26.91 0.63
CA ARG A 393 -3.39 -27.05 0.98
C ARG A 393 -3.72 -26.23 2.24
N PRO A 394 -5.00 -25.87 2.44
CA PRO A 394 -5.40 -25.10 3.60
C PRO A 394 -5.05 -25.77 4.93
N ASP A 395 -4.63 -24.97 5.91
CA ASP A 395 -4.37 -25.38 7.28
C ASP A 395 -5.56 -24.98 8.16
N GLU A 396 -6.44 -25.96 8.40
CA GLU A 396 -7.66 -25.77 9.18
C GLU A 396 -7.38 -25.47 10.66
N ASP A 397 -6.24 -25.93 11.21
CA ASP A 397 -5.85 -25.62 12.58
C ASP A 397 -5.51 -24.13 12.72
N LEU A 398 -4.77 -23.57 11.75
CA LEU A 398 -4.47 -22.14 11.70
C LEU A 398 -5.72 -21.28 11.50
N LYS A 399 -6.64 -21.71 10.63
CA LYS A 399 -7.90 -20.99 10.39
C LYS A 399 -8.81 -20.98 11.61
N GLN A 400 -8.83 -22.07 12.37
CA GLN A 400 -9.67 -22.22 13.56
C GLN A 400 -8.98 -21.73 14.85
N PHE A 401 -7.78 -21.17 14.74
CA PHE A 401 -7.03 -20.67 15.89
C PHE A 401 -7.81 -19.56 16.60
N LYS A 402 -8.11 -19.78 17.88
CA LYS A 402 -8.82 -18.85 18.75
C LYS A 402 -7.93 -18.41 19.88
N VAL A 403 -8.14 -17.19 20.35
CA VAL A 403 -7.51 -16.63 21.55
C VAL A 403 -8.54 -16.57 22.69
N ALA A 404 -8.10 -16.67 23.93
CA ALA A 404 -8.99 -16.51 25.08
C ALA A 404 -9.31 -15.02 25.32
N THR A 405 -10.48 -14.73 25.89
CA THR A 405 -10.79 -13.37 26.36
C THR A 405 -10.04 -13.07 27.66
N LEU A 406 -9.69 -11.79 27.85
CA LEU A 406 -8.92 -11.34 29.00
C LEU A 406 -9.74 -10.34 29.83
N ASP A 407 -9.97 -10.66 31.10
CA ASP A 407 -10.51 -9.72 32.08
C ASP A 407 -9.36 -9.05 32.84
N ILE A 408 -9.00 -7.84 32.40
CA ILE A 408 -7.86 -7.08 32.91
C ILE A 408 -8.00 -6.79 34.41
N LYS A 409 -9.23 -6.65 34.93
CA LYS A 409 -9.50 -6.35 36.34
C LYS A 409 -9.12 -7.48 37.29
N LYS A 410 -9.04 -8.71 36.77
CA LYS A 410 -8.66 -9.89 37.55
C LYS A 410 -7.16 -10.12 37.59
N LEU A 411 -6.38 -9.28 36.88
CA LEU A 411 -4.94 -9.46 36.81
C LEU A 411 -4.23 -8.92 38.05
N ARG A 412 -3.21 -9.66 38.46
CA ARG A 412 -2.30 -9.27 39.54
C ARG A 412 -0.86 -9.67 39.19
N PRO A 413 0.16 -9.02 39.78
CA PRO A 413 1.53 -9.51 39.71
C PRO A 413 1.63 -10.93 40.27
N ILE A 414 2.49 -11.76 39.66
CA ILE A 414 2.82 -13.08 40.17
C ILE A 414 3.52 -13.02 41.53
N GLY A 415 4.23 -11.93 41.80
CA GLY A 415 4.88 -11.59 43.06
C GLY A 415 5.44 -10.17 43.04
N ASP A 416 6.21 -9.81 44.06
CA ASP A 416 6.74 -8.45 44.24
C ASP A 416 8.10 -8.20 43.55
N SER A 417 8.68 -9.24 42.95
CA SER A 417 9.96 -9.13 42.23
C SER A 417 9.76 -8.59 40.81
N ALA A 418 10.81 -7.99 40.26
CA ALA A 418 10.80 -7.50 38.88
C ALA A 418 12.19 -7.55 38.26
N ARG A 419 12.25 -7.70 36.95
CA ARG A 419 13.48 -7.72 36.16
C ARG A 419 13.35 -6.87 34.91
N ASN A 420 14.35 -6.05 34.62
CA ASN A 420 14.44 -5.38 33.33
C ASN A 420 15.00 -6.37 32.30
N ALA A 421 14.10 -7.10 31.63
CA ALA A 421 14.46 -8.08 30.60
C ALA A 421 14.12 -7.60 29.17
N LEU A 422 13.71 -6.33 29.01
CA LEU A 422 13.17 -5.78 27.76
C LEU A 422 14.10 -4.86 26.92
N PRO A 423 15.36 -4.49 27.28
CA PRO A 423 16.06 -3.36 26.62
C PRO A 423 16.48 -3.60 25.16
N ARG A 424 16.18 -4.77 24.59
CA ARG A 424 16.55 -5.18 23.22
C ARG A 424 15.41 -5.80 22.42
N CYS A 425 14.26 -6.09 23.03
CA CYS A 425 13.11 -6.64 22.31
C CYS A 425 12.37 -5.49 21.62
N ARG A 426 12.38 -5.50 20.29
CA ARG A 426 11.82 -4.39 19.48
C ARG A 426 10.43 -4.78 18.98
N PHE A 427 9.41 -4.21 19.61
CA PHE A 427 8.03 -4.36 19.16
C PHE A 427 7.77 -3.44 17.96
N ARG A 428 6.97 -3.93 17.01
CA ARG A 428 6.62 -3.23 15.77
C ARG A 428 5.13 -3.35 15.48
N HIS A 429 4.59 -2.41 14.72
CA HIS A 429 3.16 -2.29 14.43
C HIS A 429 2.36 -2.06 15.71
N ARG A 430 1.17 -2.66 15.78
CA ARG A 430 0.25 -2.52 16.91
C ARG A 430 0.54 -3.57 17.97
N ASN A 431 0.77 -3.12 19.20
CA ASN A 431 0.96 -4.00 20.35
C ASN A 431 0.27 -3.39 21.57
N LYS A 432 -0.23 -4.24 22.46
CA LYS A 432 -0.85 -3.84 23.73
C LYS A 432 0.00 -4.33 24.88
N PHE A 433 0.51 -3.41 25.68
CA PHE A 433 1.25 -3.70 26.89
C PHE A 433 0.40 -3.43 28.12
N LEU A 434 0.55 -4.25 29.16
CA LEU A 434 -0.17 -4.16 30.42
C LEU A 434 0.85 -3.97 31.54
N GLN A 435 0.57 -3.05 32.45
CA GLN A 435 1.37 -2.81 33.64
C GLN A 435 0.47 -2.69 34.86
N TYR A 436 0.79 -3.43 35.92
CA TYR A 436 0.23 -3.21 37.24
C TYR A 436 0.74 -1.89 37.83
N VAL A 437 -0.15 -0.97 38.16
CA VAL A 437 0.19 0.34 38.72
C VAL A 437 -0.22 0.34 40.19
N PRO A 438 0.74 0.39 41.14
CA PRO A 438 0.43 0.49 42.56
C PRO A 438 -0.32 1.78 42.87
N GLY A 439 -1.36 1.68 43.68
CA GLY A 439 -2.17 2.82 44.09
C GLY A 439 -1.35 3.86 44.86
N GLY A 440 -1.53 5.14 44.52
CA GLY A 440 -0.94 6.27 45.22
C GLY A 440 0.56 6.45 45.04
N ARG A 441 1.20 5.70 44.13
CA ARG A 441 2.65 5.81 43.84
C ARG A 441 2.88 6.15 42.38
N ASP A 442 3.96 6.88 42.14
CA ASP A 442 4.43 7.17 40.78
C ASP A 442 5.23 5.96 40.27
N LEU A 443 4.95 5.52 39.04
CA LEU A 443 5.64 4.43 38.38
C LEU A 443 6.21 4.92 37.04
N PRO A 444 7.52 5.21 36.96
CA PRO A 444 8.15 5.65 35.72
C PRO A 444 8.38 4.47 34.77
N LEU A 445 7.79 4.55 33.58
CA LEU A 445 7.92 3.59 32.49
C LEU A 445 8.83 4.18 31.42
N LEU A 446 10.00 3.58 31.23
CA LEU A 446 10.96 4.00 30.21
C LEU A 446 10.68 3.27 28.89
N PHE A 447 10.51 4.03 27.83
CA PHE A 447 10.34 3.55 26.46
C PHE A 447 11.51 4.01 25.59
N THR A 448 12.05 3.08 24.80
CA THR A 448 13.07 3.37 23.79
C THR A 448 12.48 3.12 22.42
N ALA A 449 12.36 4.19 21.63
CA ALA A 449 11.78 4.16 20.30
C ALA A 449 12.90 4.35 19.28
N ARG A 450 12.87 3.58 18.19
CA ARG A 450 13.89 3.61 17.13
C ARG A 450 13.24 3.68 15.77
N ASP A 451 13.78 4.54 14.93
CA ASP A 451 13.58 4.52 13.50
C ASP A 451 14.17 3.23 12.91
N VAL A 452 13.47 2.66 11.93
CA VAL A 452 13.97 1.53 11.13
C VAL A 452 14.36 1.98 9.73
N ASN A 453 13.65 2.98 9.21
CA ASN A 453 13.82 3.56 7.89
C ASN A 453 13.94 5.09 8.04
N ASN A 454 14.07 5.83 6.93
CA ASN A 454 14.04 7.30 6.91
C ASN A 454 12.66 7.91 7.27
N ALA A 455 11.78 7.15 7.94
CA ALA A 455 10.49 7.62 8.41
C ALA A 455 10.67 8.39 9.73
N PRO A 456 10.04 9.56 9.90
CA PRO A 456 10.12 10.29 11.15
C PRO A 456 9.53 9.48 12.31
N LEU A 457 10.15 9.60 13.48
CA LEU A 457 9.67 8.93 14.69
C LEU A 457 8.29 9.51 15.09
N LYS A 458 7.25 8.71 14.90
CA LYS A 458 5.86 9.04 15.25
C LYS A 458 5.15 7.78 15.72
N ILE A 459 5.22 7.50 17.02
CA ILE A 459 4.56 6.33 17.62
C ILE A 459 3.34 6.84 18.39
N LYS A 460 2.14 6.40 18.00
CA LYS A 460 0.92 6.72 18.75
C LYS A 460 0.86 5.83 19.98
N LEU A 461 0.50 6.41 21.12
CA LEU A 461 0.28 5.69 22.37
C LEU A 461 -1.04 6.14 22.99
N ALA A 462 -1.89 5.18 23.32
CA ALA A 462 -3.07 5.38 24.16
C ALA A 462 -2.91 4.63 25.48
N VAL A 463 -3.20 5.30 26.60
CA VAL A 463 -3.13 4.74 27.94
C VAL A 463 -4.53 4.61 28.51
N ARG A 464 -4.91 3.43 29.02
CA ARG A 464 -6.24 3.17 29.58
C ARG A 464 -6.14 2.44 30.91
N ASP A 465 -7.12 2.67 31.78
CA ASP A 465 -7.27 1.90 33.03
C ASP A 465 -7.91 0.52 32.78
N SER A 466 -8.08 -0.29 33.83
CA SER A 466 -8.72 -1.61 33.71
C SER A 466 -10.22 -1.57 33.36
N ASN A 467 -10.86 -0.39 33.41
CA ASN A 467 -12.22 -0.17 32.93
C ASN A 467 -12.26 0.25 31.45
N ASN A 468 -11.11 0.24 30.77
CA ASN A 468 -10.94 0.74 29.41
C ASN A 468 -11.24 2.25 29.28
N LYS A 469 -11.15 3.01 30.38
CA LYS A 469 -11.25 4.47 30.36
C LYS A 469 -9.91 5.05 29.92
N THR A 470 -9.93 5.91 28.90
CA THR A 470 -8.73 6.65 28.46
C THR A 470 -8.21 7.54 29.59
N ILE A 471 -6.93 7.35 29.91
CA ILE A 471 -6.16 8.15 30.86
C ILE A 471 -5.34 9.20 30.11
N ASP A 472 -4.72 8.82 28.99
CA ASP A 472 -3.89 9.71 28.17
C ASP A 472 -3.79 9.22 26.72
N GLU A 473 -3.51 10.13 25.79
CA GLU A 473 -3.22 9.83 24.38
C GLU A 473 -2.19 10.83 23.82
N PHE A 474 -1.09 10.34 23.27
CA PHE A 474 -0.04 11.19 22.72
C PHE A 474 0.79 10.50 21.62
N VAL A 475 1.70 11.28 21.02
CA VAL A 475 2.62 10.80 19.97
C VAL A 475 4.05 10.94 20.46
N ILE A 476 4.76 9.83 20.56
CA ILE A 476 6.19 9.80 20.86
C ILE A 476 6.95 10.23 19.60
N THR A 477 7.70 11.34 19.74
CA THR A 477 8.50 11.95 18.66
C THR A 477 9.99 12.06 19.00
N SER A 478 10.37 11.69 20.22
CA SER A 478 11.75 11.62 20.69
C SER A 478 11.99 10.32 21.45
N SER A 479 13.25 9.92 21.57
CA SER A 479 13.66 8.74 22.36
C SER A 479 14.96 9.04 23.11
N PRO A 480 15.15 8.54 24.35
CA PRO A 480 14.17 7.81 25.16
C PRO A 480 12.98 8.68 25.59
N PHE A 481 11.87 8.04 25.96
CA PHE A 481 10.66 8.68 26.45
C PHE A 481 10.22 8.02 27.76
N THR A 482 9.86 8.80 28.77
CA THR A 482 9.37 8.29 30.06
C THR A 482 7.93 8.70 30.28
N TYR A 483 7.06 7.73 30.55
CA TYR A 483 5.70 7.97 31.03
C TYR A 483 5.62 7.68 32.52
N VAL A 484 5.09 8.59 33.32
CA VAL A 484 4.90 8.36 34.77
C VAL A 484 3.46 7.96 35.03
N ALA A 485 3.23 6.67 35.24
CA ALA A 485 1.90 6.15 35.57
C ALA A 485 1.57 6.38 37.05
N LYS A 486 0.32 6.77 37.34
CA LYS A 486 -0.15 7.04 38.70
C LYS A 486 -1.63 6.70 38.85
N ALA A 487 -1.92 5.57 39.46
CA ALA A 487 -3.28 5.13 39.74
C ALA A 487 -3.71 5.55 41.16
N PRO A 488 -4.99 5.91 41.39
CA PRO A 488 -5.49 6.26 42.72
C PRO A 488 -5.56 5.04 43.65
N VAL A 489 -5.79 3.86 43.08
CA VAL A 489 -5.80 2.55 43.74
C VAL A 489 -5.01 1.56 42.89
N ASN A 490 -4.69 0.39 43.42
CA ASN A 490 -4.04 -0.67 42.65
C ASN A 490 -4.88 -0.99 41.41
N ASP A 491 -4.24 -0.98 40.25
CA ASP A 491 -4.91 -1.18 38.97
C ASP A 491 -3.96 -1.79 37.93
N VAL A 492 -4.50 -2.24 36.80
CA VAL A 492 -3.71 -2.67 35.64
C VAL A 492 -4.06 -1.78 34.46
N TRP A 493 -3.08 -1.03 33.97
CA TRP A 493 -3.24 -0.11 32.85
C TRP A 493 -2.79 -0.76 31.55
N THR A 494 -3.46 -0.40 30.45
CA THR A 494 -3.05 -0.76 29.09
C THR A 494 -2.32 0.39 28.42
N PHE A 495 -1.34 0.04 27.61
CA PHE A 495 -0.53 0.91 26.78
C PHE A 495 -0.61 0.36 25.36
N ASP A 496 -1.47 0.96 24.54
CA ASP A 496 -1.71 0.56 23.16
C ASP A 496 -0.79 1.37 22.23
N PHE A 497 0.19 0.70 21.63
CA PHE A 497 1.14 1.31 20.70
C PHE A 497 0.69 1.12 19.26
N ASP A 498 0.87 2.13 18.43
CA ASP A 498 0.97 1.99 16.97
C ASP A 498 2.28 2.63 16.52
N SER A 499 3.29 1.77 16.31
CA SER A 499 4.63 2.19 15.92
C SER A 499 4.80 2.36 14.42
N GLY A 500 3.79 2.02 13.61
CA GLY A 500 3.90 1.98 12.16
C GLY A 500 5.06 1.10 11.72
N THR A 501 6.04 1.69 11.03
CA THR A 501 7.29 1.03 10.61
C THR A 501 8.45 1.25 11.58
N ASN A 502 8.30 2.08 12.61
CA ASN A 502 9.31 2.24 13.66
C ASN A 502 9.18 1.13 14.69
N THR A 503 10.08 1.08 15.67
CA THR A 503 10.04 0.08 16.74
C THR A 503 10.05 0.73 18.11
N ILE A 504 9.49 0.06 19.10
CA ILE A 504 9.55 0.45 20.51
C ILE A 504 10.00 -0.72 21.39
N SER A 505 10.86 -0.45 22.36
CA SER A 505 11.18 -1.35 23.47
C SER A 505 10.81 -0.68 24.79
N LEU A 506 10.65 -1.49 25.83
CA LEU A 506 10.44 -1.01 27.18
C LEU A 506 11.74 -1.26 27.95
N ASP A 507 12.26 -0.28 28.67
CA ASP A 507 13.60 -0.38 29.26
C ASP A 507 13.50 -0.17 30.78
N TYR A 508 12.58 -0.85 31.45
CA TYR A 508 12.35 -0.71 32.89
C TYR A 508 11.95 -2.04 33.57
N ALA A 509 12.01 -2.06 34.91
CA ALA A 509 11.57 -3.18 35.74
C ALA A 509 10.48 -2.72 36.70
N ALA A 510 9.34 -3.40 36.71
CA ALA A 510 8.31 -3.26 37.75
C ALA A 510 7.51 -4.56 37.89
N PRO A 511 6.97 -4.89 39.08
CA PRO A 511 6.13 -6.06 39.25
C PRO A 511 4.87 -5.98 38.39
N GLY A 512 4.48 -7.09 37.76
CA GLY A 512 3.26 -7.20 36.95
C GLY A 512 3.33 -6.46 35.62
N GLN A 513 3.82 -7.14 34.59
CA GLN A 513 3.89 -6.74 33.20
C GLN A 513 3.39 -7.85 32.30
N ALA A 514 2.72 -7.49 31.22
CA ALA A 514 2.47 -8.42 30.13
C ALA A 514 2.39 -7.69 28.79
N ILE A 515 2.77 -8.38 27.72
CA ILE A 515 2.34 -8.06 26.37
C ILE A 515 1.11 -8.92 26.11
N CYS A 516 0.04 -8.29 25.63
CA CYS A 516 -1.19 -8.97 25.29
C CYS A 516 -1.00 -9.71 23.96
N ALA A 517 -1.11 -11.04 23.99
CA ALA A 517 -0.99 -11.92 22.83
C ALA A 517 -2.35 -12.45 22.35
N ASP A 518 -3.41 -11.64 22.55
CA ASP A 518 -4.78 -11.85 22.05
C ASP A 518 -4.92 -11.45 20.57
N SER A 519 -3.88 -10.81 20.05
CA SER A 519 -3.69 -10.40 18.67
C SER A 519 -2.21 -10.55 18.33
N PRO A 520 -1.83 -10.56 17.04
CA PRO A 520 -0.44 -10.77 16.65
C PRO A 520 0.51 -9.75 17.31
N VAL A 521 1.40 -10.25 18.17
CA VAL A 521 2.46 -9.44 18.80
C VAL A 521 3.57 -9.23 17.77
N GLY A 522 3.64 -8.05 17.16
CA GLY A 522 4.62 -7.74 16.11
C GLY A 522 6.02 -7.47 16.67
N ILE A 523 7.03 -8.15 16.13
CA ILE A 523 8.43 -8.07 16.58
C ILE A 523 9.38 -7.88 15.40
N PHE A 524 10.41 -7.06 15.61
CA PHE A 524 11.44 -6.72 14.62
C PHE A 524 12.84 -7.21 15.03
N ARG A 525 13.49 -8.03 14.19
CA ARG A 525 14.89 -8.51 14.26
C ARG A 525 15.34 -9.05 15.63
N SER A 526 14.40 -9.51 16.45
CA SER A 526 14.68 -9.87 17.85
C SER A 526 14.91 -11.38 18.00
N ALA A 527 16.01 -11.89 17.42
CA ALA A 527 16.46 -13.27 17.64
C ALA A 527 17.08 -13.45 19.05
N ASN A 528 17.11 -14.69 19.54
CA ASN A 528 17.58 -15.09 20.87
C ASN A 528 16.80 -14.47 22.04
N HIS A 529 15.54 -14.12 21.80
CA HIS A 529 14.62 -13.66 22.85
C HIS A 529 13.71 -14.79 23.33
N SER A 530 13.22 -14.64 24.56
CA SER A 530 12.25 -15.56 25.15
C SER A 530 11.13 -14.79 25.83
N PHE A 531 9.94 -15.35 25.73
CA PHE A 531 8.74 -14.91 26.41
C PHE A 531 8.28 -16.03 27.34
N TYR A 532 7.77 -15.64 28.48
CA TYR A 532 7.27 -16.51 29.52
C TYR A 532 5.78 -16.29 29.64
N PHE A 533 5.04 -17.36 29.90
CA PHE A 533 3.59 -17.30 30.05
C PHE A 533 3.11 -18.35 31.04
N MET A 534 1.96 -18.09 31.64
CA MET A 534 1.35 -19.01 32.60
C MET A 534 0.44 -20.01 31.88
N VAL A 535 0.56 -21.29 32.23
CA VAL A 535 -0.41 -22.34 31.89
C VAL A 535 -1.16 -22.67 33.19
N PRO A 536 -2.41 -22.19 33.36
CA PRO A 536 -3.17 -22.37 34.60
C PRO A 536 -3.52 -23.83 34.87
N ALA A 537 -3.67 -24.20 36.13
CA ALA A 537 -4.25 -25.47 36.54
C ALA A 537 -5.58 -25.74 35.78
N GLY A 538 -5.81 -26.99 35.40
CA GLY A 538 -6.93 -27.43 34.58
C GLY A 538 -6.70 -27.28 33.06
N VAL A 539 -5.74 -26.48 32.60
CA VAL A 539 -5.40 -26.38 31.17
C VAL A 539 -4.38 -27.45 30.79
N LYS A 540 -4.68 -28.26 29.77
CA LYS A 540 -3.75 -29.26 29.21
C LYS A 540 -3.16 -28.83 27.87
N ASP A 541 -4.01 -28.30 27.00
CA ASP A 541 -3.64 -27.92 25.64
C ASP A 541 -2.90 -26.58 25.63
N ILE A 542 -1.71 -26.60 25.03
CA ILE A 542 -0.88 -25.43 24.78
C ILE A 542 -0.79 -25.27 23.26
N ALA A 543 -1.22 -24.12 22.75
CA ALA A 543 -1.13 -23.77 21.34
C ALA A 543 -0.58 -22.35 21.20
N ILE A 544 0.49 -22.18 20.43
CA ILE A 544 1.08 -20.87 20.14
C ILE A 544 1.18 -20.72 18.63
N LYS A 545 0.45 -19.76 18.07
CA LYS A 545 0.59 -19.39 16.66
C LYS A 545 1.84 -18.55 16.49
N VAL A 546 2.69 -18.91 15.54
CA VAL A 546 3.85 -18.10 15.11
C VAL A 546 3.69 -17.81 13.63
N ALA A 547 3.85 -16.56 13.24
CA ALA A 547 3.69 -16.11 11.87
C ALA A 547 4.85 -15.18 11.45
N PRO A 548 5.76 -15.64 10.57
CA PRO A 548 6.75 -14.77 9.93
C PRO A 548 6.09 -13.79 8.96
N ALA A 549 6.73 -12.65 8.73
CA ALA A 549 6.39 -11.81 7.59
C ALA A 549 6.83 -12.49 6.26
N PRO A 550 6.22 -12.12 5.12
CA PRO A 550 6.58 -12.72 3.83
C PRO A 550 8.08 -12.61 3.53
N ASN A 551 8.73 -13.75 3.32
CA ASN A 551 10.18 -13.89 3.10
C ASN A 551 11.08 -13.58 4.29
N GLU A 552 10.54 -13.52 5.50
CA GLU A 552 11.28 -13.20 6.72
C GLU A 552 11.16 -14.35 7.73
N PRO A 553 11.84 -15.48 7.49
CA PRO A 553 11.60 -16.69 8.26
C PRO A 553 12.04 -16.55 9.72
N VAL A 554 11.44 -17.40 10.56
CA VAL A 554 11.63 -17.41 12.01
C VAL A 554 11.76 -18.84 12.54
N SER A 555 12.57 -19.06 13.58
CA SER A 555 12.60 -20.31 14.34
C SER A 555 12.00 -20.06 15.72
N ALA A 556 11.19 -21.00 16.22
CA ALA A 556 10.53 -20.89 17.51
C ALA A 556 10.56 -22.21 18.26
N ALA A 557 10.64 -22.16 19.59
CA ALA A 557 10.66 -23.33 20.46
C ALA A 557 9.76 -23.13 21.68
N LEU A 558 8.91 -24.11 21.95
CA LEU A 558 8.10 -24.22 23.16
C LEU A 558 8.84 -25.09 24.17
N ILE A 559 9.07 -24.54 25.36
CA ILE A 559 9.93 -25.09 26.38
C ILE A 559 9.14 -25.21 27.70
N ASP A 560 9.17 -26.40 28.28
CA ASP A 560 8.45 -26.75 29.50
C ASP A 560 9.13 -26.15 30.77
N PRO A 561 8.49 -26.26 31.95
CA PRO A 561 9.04 -25.73 33.20
C PRO A 561 10.36 -26.39 33.63
N ALA A 562 10.66 -27.60 33.15
CA ALA A 562 11.92 -28.29 33.39
C ALA A 562 13.04 -27.82 32.45
N GLY A 563 12.74 -26.93 31.50
CA GLY A 563 13.67 -26.40 30.52
C GLY A 563 13.83 -27.27 29.28
N LYS A 564 13.01 -28.31 29.10
CA LYS A 564 13.04 -29.19 27.93
C LYS A 564 12.21 -28.60 26.80
N THR A 565 12.79 -28.55 25.61
CA THR A 565 12.04 -28.21 24.38
C THR A 565 11.09 -29.34 24.03
N VAL A 566 9.78 -29.06 24.05
CA VAL A 566 8.73 -30.06 23.76
C VAL A 566 8.17 -29.93 22.34
N HIS A 567 8.35 -28.77 21.70
CA HIS A 567 8.01 -28.52 20.31
C HIS A 567 8.95 -27.44 19.77
N ALA A 568 9.45 -27.58 18.55
CA ALA A 568 10.16 -26.51 17.86
C ALA A 568 9.86 -26.52 16.36
N VAL A 569 9.95 -25.34 15.76
CA VAL A 569 9.94 -25.13 14.31
C VAL A 569 11.22 -24.37 13.97
N ASP A 570 11.85 -24.75 12.86
CA ASP A 570 13.10 -24.13 12.42
C ASP A 570 12.90 -23.47 11.05
N ASN A 571 13.33 -22.20 10.96
CA ASN A 571 13.35 -21.38 9.75
C ASN A 571 12.04 -21.43 8.96
N THR A 572 10.89 -21.39 9.66
CA THR A 572 9.59 -21.45 8.98
C THR A 572 9.35 -20.17 8.19
N ALA A 573 8.87 -20.32 6.95
CA ALA A 573 8.51 -19.21 6.05
C ALA A 573 6.99 -18.94 6.00
N GLY A 574 6.18 -19.81 6.62
CA GLY A 574 4.74 -19.66 6.75
C GLY A 574 4.31 -19.68 8.22
N ALA A 575 3.06 -19.27 8.48
CA ALA A 575 2.50 -19.40 9.81
C ALA A 575 2.40 -20.88 10.22
N CYS A 576 2.52 -21.14 11.52
CA CYS A 576 2.40 -22.48 12.10
C CYS A 576 1.90 -22.38 13.55
N ILE A 577 1.55 -23.53 14.14
CA ILE A 577 1.17 -23.62 15.56
C ILE A 577 2.10 -24.60 16.27
N LEU A 578 2.82 -24.12 17.30
CA LEU A 578 3.47 -25.00 18.25
C LEU A 578 2.41 -25.56 19.20
N LYS A 579 2.12 -26.86 19.08
CA LYS A 579 1.13 -27.57 19.89
C LYS A 579 1.79 -28.54 20.87
N HIS A 580 1.30 -28.57 22.10
CA HIS A 580 1.70 -29.56 23.11
C HIS A 580 0.56 -29.82 24.09
N GLN A 581 0.45 -31.05 24.59
CA GLN A 581 -0.41 -31.41 25.72
C GLN A 581 0.47 -31.78 26.90
N ARG A 582 0.40 -31.01 27.99
CA ARG A 582 1.17 -31.33 29.20
C ARG A 582 0.54 -32.48 29.98
N GLU A 583 1.37 -33.27 30.66
CA GLU A 583 0.94 -34.46 31.40
C GLU A 583 0.18 -34.09 32.68
N ASP A 584 0.75 -33.19 33.50
CA ASP A 584 0.17 -32.71 34.76
C ASP A 584 -0.53 -31.36 34.56
N ALA A 585 -1.84 -31.32 34.79
CA ALA A 585 -2.62 -30.09 34.79
C ALA A 585 -3.18 -29.75 36.19
N GLY A 586 -2.68 -30.38 37.26
CA GLY A 586 -3.12 -30.13 38.63
C GLY A 586 -2.63 -28.81 39.22
N LYS A 587 -1.67 -28.14 38.57
CA LYS A 587 -1.04 -26.92 39.05
C LYS A 587 -0.74 -25.92 37.94
N ASP A 588 -0.54 -24.68 38.37
CA ASP A 588 -0.03 -23.60 37.53
C ASP A 588 1.44 -23.86 37.17
N GLU A 589 1.79 -23.59 35.92
CA GLU A 589 3.16 -23.73 35.42
C GLU A 589 3.57 -22.55 34.56
N ILE A 590 4.82 -22.11 34.72
CA ILE A 590 5.41 -21.07 33.86
C ILE A 590 6.17 -21.75 32.72
N TRP A 591 5.73 -21.47 31.50
CA TRP A 591 6.29 -22.00 30.27
C TRP A 591 7.08 -20.92 29.52
N ARG A 592 7.94 -21.34 28.59
CA ARG A 592 8.81 -20.45 27.81
C ARG A 592 8.62 -20.65 26.31
N LEU A 593 8.36 -19.57 25.60
CA LEU A 593 8.41 -19.45 24.14
C LEU A 593 9.72 -18.76 23.74
N ALA A 594 10.62 -19.49 23.11
CA ALA A 594 11.91 -18.98 22.65
C ALA A 594 11.92 -18.75 21.13
N PHE A 595 12.67 -17.74 20.67
CA PHE A 595 12.89 -17.45 19.26
C PHE A 595 14.40 -17.51 18.95
N PRO A 596 14.97 -18.69 18.66
CA PRO A 596 16.42 -18.83 18.41
C PRO A 596 16.91 -18.06 17.19
N TYR A 597 16.05 -17.87 16.18
CA TYR A 597 16.37 -17.16 14.95
C TYR A 597 15.17 -16.36 14.46
N ALA A 598 15.42 -15.19 13.89
CA ALA A 598 14.44 -14.36 13.20
C ALA A 598 15.19 -13.51 12.18
N LEU A 599 14.77 -13.53 10.90
CA LEU A 599 15.39 -12.67 9.90
C LEU A 599 15.06 -11.19 10.17
N GLU A 600 13.77 -10.87 10.25
CA GLU A 600 13.30 -9.50 10.44
C GLU A 600 11.96 -9.42 11.18
N ASP A 601 10.82 -9.29 10.51
CA ASP A 601 9.50 -9.17 11.11
C ASP A 601 8.85 -10.53 11.31
N TYR A 602 8.30 -10.74 12.51
CA TYR A 602 7.48 -11.89 12.83
C TYR A 602 6.47 -11.54 13.91
N SER A 603 5.52 -12.43 14.15
CA SER A 603 4.52 -12.27 15.20
C SER A 603 4.14 -13.59 15.85
N PHE A 604 3.49 -13.51 17.00
CA PHE A 604 2.87 -14.67 17.65
C PHE A 604 1.59 -14.32 18.42
N CYS A 605 0.77 -15.33 18.69
CA CYS A 605 -0.42 -15.27 19.55
C CYS A 605 -0.48 -16.50 20.47
N LEU A 606 -1.10 -16.36 21.64
CA LEU A 606 -1.40 -17.47 22.54
C LEU A 606 -2.82 -17.99 22.29
N GLY A 607 -2.94 -19.29 22.08
CA GLY A 607 -4.20 -19.96 21.76
C GLY A 607 -5.04 -20.24 23.00
N ALA A 608 -6.36 -20.13 22.89
CA ALA A 608 -7.28 -20.54 23.94
C ALA A 608 -7.06 -22.02 24.31
N PRO A 609 -7.16 -22.39 25.60
CA PRO A 609 -7.66 -21.59 26.71
C PRO A 609 -6.56 -20.82 27.49
N LEU A 610 -5.35 -20.67 26.95
CA LEU A 610 -4.28 -19.93 27.62
C LEU A 610 -4.69 -18.46 27.83
N PRO A 611 -4.44 -17.87 29.03
CA PRO A 611 -4.49 -16.43 29.18
C PRO A 611 -3.52 -15.80 28.17
N PRO A 612 -3.95 -14.83 27.35
CA PRO A 612 -3.12 -14.27 26.28
C PRO A 612 -2.10 -13.25 26.83
N LEU A 613 -1.31 -13.67 27.80
CA LEU A 613 -0.37 -12.85 28.55
C LEU A 613 1.02 -13.45 28.43
N VAL A 614 1.95 -12.67 27.91
CA VAL A 614 3.36 -13.04 27.88
C VAL A 614 4.21 -11.97 28.55
N SER A 615 5.28 -12.35 29.21
CA SER A 615 6.26 -11.43 29.77
C SER A 615 7.66 -11.84 29.35
N THR A 616 8.62 -10.93 29.35
CA THR A 616 10.01 -11.23 28.98
C THR A 616 10.84 -11.80 30.13
N ALA A 617 10.26 -11.83 31.33
CA ALA A 617 10.82 -12.45 32.51
C ALA A 617 9.72 -13.12 33.32
N PRO A 618 9.95 -14.30 33.91
CA PRO A 618 8.94 -14.98 34.73
C PRO A 618 8.55 -14.16 35.96
N GLU A 619 9.46 -13.38 36.54
CA GLU A 619 9.22 -12.53 37.72
C GLU A 619 8.23 -11.40 37.42
N ASN A 620 8.15 -10.99 36.15
CA ASN A 620 7.31 -9.89 35.74
C ASN A 620 5.87 -10.32 35.43
N LEU A 621 5.51 -11.61 35.44
CA LEU A 621 4.22 -12.05 34.93
C LEU A 621 3.01 -11.37 35.60
N LEU A 622 2.03 -10.97 34.79
CA LEU A 622 0.65 -10.81 35.23
C LEU A 622 -0.06 -12.16 35.14
N ILE A 623 -0.79 -12.51 36.19
CA ILE A 623 -1.58 -13.74 36.27
C ILE A 623 -3.02 -13.41 36.64
N LEU A 624 -3.94 -14.28 36.25
CA LEU A 624 -5.33 -14.19 36.70
C LEU A 624 -5.39 -14.51 38.21
N SER A 625 -6.20 -13.74 38.93
CA SER A 625 -6.58 -14.07 40.30
C SER A 625 -7.44 -15.35 40.28
N PRO A 626 -7.25 -16.28 41.25
CA PRO A 626 -8.05 -17.50 41.35
C PRO A 626 -9.56 -17.26 41.39
#